data_AF-U6LYT3-F1
#
_entry.id   AF-U6LYT3-F1
#
_cell.length_a   1.000
_cell.length_b   1.000
_cell.length_c   1.000
_cell.angle_alpha   90.00
_cell.angle_beta   90.00
_cell.angle_gamma   90.00
#
_symmetry.space_group_name_H-M   'P 1'
#
loop_
_entity.id
_entity.type
_entity.pdbx_description
1 polymer ?
#
loop_
_entity_poly.entity_id
_entity_poly.type
_entity_poly.pdbx_seq_one_letter_code
_entity_poly.pdbx_strand_id
1 'polypeptide(L)'
;MSLINNICPLDGRYREATEELRKVWGDIHLMRHRVYVELKWLEFFVANVHPQVPLTPEQLRDLEPLYEVTEENLQRIFAIEKQTNHDVKAVEYYIRERLEAIPSLSSLLGMRILPFLQELTGSQQPQQHLAKNLLFIIID
;
A
#
# COMPACT_ATOMS: atom_id res chain seq x y z
N MET A 1 23.49 -18.20 -1.12
CA MET A 1 22.86 -19.05 -2.15
C MET A 1 23.64 -18.91 -3.44
N SER A 2 23.93 -20.01 -4.15
CA SER A 2 24.72 -19.95 -5.39
C SER A 2 23.89 -19.40 -6.55
N LEU A 3 24.48 -18.51 -7.37
CA LEU A 3 23.81 -17.88 -8.52
C LEU A 3 23.31 -18.89 -9.58
N ILE A 4 23.85 -20.10 -9.57
CA ILE A 4 23.53 -21.19 -10.51
C ILE A 4 22.22 -21.92 -10.22
N ASN A 5 21.65 -21.75 -9.01
CA ASN A 5 20.39 -22.39 -8.63
C ASN A 5 19.17 -21.44 -8.81
N ASN A 6 19.38 -20.21 -9.29
CA ASN A 6 18.30 -19.28 -9.55
C ASN A 6 17.51 -19.72 -10.79
N ILE A 7 16.18 -19.75 -10.68
CA ILE A 7 15.29 -20.10 -11.80
C ILE A 7 15.35 -19.02 -12.90
N CYS A 8 15.34 -17.74 -12.50
CA CYS A 8 15.39 -16.62 -13.43
C CYS A 8 16.84 -16.17 -13.71
N PRO A 9 17.27 -16.10 -14.99
CA PRO A 9 18.61 -15.62 -15.35
C PRO A 9 18.87 -14.16 -14.95
N LEU A 10 17.83 -13.32 -14.85
CA LEU A 10 17.94 -11.91 -14.43
C LEU A 10 18.43 -11.80 -12.98
N ASP A 11 18.06 -12.76 -12.14
CA ASP A 11 18.47 -12.79 -10.73
C ASP A 11 19.83 -13.47 -10.49
N GLY A 12 20.34 -14.19 -11.49
CA GLY A 12 21.60 -14.92 -11.47
C GLY A 12 22.60 -14.39 -12.50
N ARG A 13 22.60 -15.00 -13.70
CA ARG A 13 23.59 -14.75 -14.77
C ARG A 13 23.70 -13.29 -15.18
N TYR A 14 22.57 -12.59 -15.28
CA TYR A 14 22.53 -11.19 -15.72
C TYR A 14 22.42 -10.23 -14.53
N ARG A 15 22.92 -10.64 -13.36
CA ARG A 15 22.66 -9.89 -12.13
C ARG A 15 23.26 -8.49 -12.14
N GLU A 16 24.49 -8.40 -12.61
CA GLU A 16 25.23 -7.15 -12.76
C GLU A 16 24.55 -6.22 -13.78
N ALA A 17 24.06 -6.76 -14.90
CA ALA A 17 23.37 -5.98 -15.93
C ALA A 17 22.00 -5.42 -15.47
N THR A 18 21.40 -5.96 -14.41
CA THR A 18 20.09 -5.53 -13.88
C THR A 18 20.19 -4.86 -12.51
N GLU A 19 21.40 -4.50 -12.05
CA GLU A 19 21.61 -3.89 -10.73
C GLU A 19 20.84 -2.57 -10.57
N GLU A 20 20.88 -1.68 -11.57
CA GLU A 20 20.14 -0.42 -11.53
C GLU A 20 18.61 -0.62 -11.52
N LEU A 21 18.10 -1.62 -12.27
CA LEU A 21 16.68 -1.93 -12.27
C LEU A 21 16.21 -2.46 -10.90
N ARG A 22 17.03 -3.24 -10.20
CA ARG A 22 16.68 -3.73 -8.86
C ARG A 22 16.54 -2.65 -7.81
N LYS A 23 17.11 -1.46 -8.03
CA LYS A 23 16.95 -0.32 -7.12
C LYS A 23 15.55 0.29 -7.19
N VAL A 24 14.75 -0.07 -8.20
CA VAL A 24 13.40 0.49 -8.40
C VAL A 24 12.33 -0.59 -8.59
N TRP A 25 12.71 -1.80 -9.02
CA TRP A 25 11.80 -2.94 -9.22
C TRP A 25 11.96 -4.00 -8.12
N GLY A 26 10.93 -4.82 -7.93
CA GLY A 26 10.88 -5.93 -6.98
C GLY A 26 9.90 -5.71 -5.83
N ASP A 27 9.57 -6.79 -5.13
CA ASP A 27 8.46 -6.83 -4.16
C ASP A 27 8.61 -5.80 -3.05
N ILE A 28 9.84 -5.54 -2.60
CA ILE A 28 10.16 -4.48 -1.64
C ILE A 28 9.70 -3.11 -2.16
N HIS A 29 10.09 -2.74 -3.38
CA HIS A 29 9.74 -1.45 -3.97
C HIS A 29 8.24 -1.38 -4.25
N LEU A 30 7.65 -2.45 -4.76
CA LEU A 30 6.21 -2.55 -4.96
C LEU A 30 5.45 -2.30 -3.66
N MET A 31 5.87 -2.95 -2.57
CA MET A 31 5.20 -2.81 -1.27
C MET A 31 5.32 -1.40 -0.69
N ARG A 32 6.49 -0.76 -0.81
CA ARG A 32 6.67 0.66 -0.44
C ARG A 32 5.70 1.57 -1.19
N HIS A 33 5.61 1.40 -2.50
CA HIS A 33 4.71 2.22 -3.33
C HIS A 33 3.23 1.94 -3.04
N ARG A 34 2.86 0.68 -2.76
CA ARG A 34 1.49 0.33 -2.36
C ARG A 34 1.07 1.08 -1.09
N VAL A 35 1.89 1.05 -0.04
CA VAL A 35 1.60 1.80 1.20
C VAL A 35 1.48 3.30 0.90
N TYR A 36 2.40 3.86 0.11
CA TYR A 36 2.37 5.28 -0.26
C TYR A 36 1.06 5.67 -0.95
N VAL A 37 0.64 4.91 -1.97
CA VAL A 37 -0.57 5.18 -2.74
C VAL A 37 -1.81 5.07 -1.86
N GLU A 38 -1.90 4.07 -0.99
CA GLU A 38 -3.04 3.90 -0.08
C GLU A 38 -3.17 5.04 0.93
N LEU A 39 -2.05 5.52 1.49
CA LEU A 39 -2.04 6.67 2.39
C LEU A 39 -2.41 7.98 1.65
N LYS A 40 -1.91 8.17 0.42
CA LYS A 40 -2.29 9.32 -0.41
C LYS A 40 -3.76 9.27 -0.82
N TRP A 41 -4.26 8.07 -1.07
CA TRP A 41 -5.68 7.86 -1.33
C TRP A 41 -6.52 8.23 -0.11
N LEU A 42 -6.10 7.87 1.11
CA LEU A 42 -6.78 8.27 2.35
C LEU A 42 -6.86 9.80 2.47
N GLU A 43 -5.74 10.51 2.27
CA GLU A 43 -5.74 11.98 2.24
C GLU A 43 -6.74 12.54 1.21
N PHE A 44 -6.68 12.02 -0.01
CA PHE A 44 -7.57 12.45 -1.09
C PHE A 44 -9.04 12.19 -0.77
N PHE A 45 -9.35 11.00 -0.25
CA PHE A 45 -10.71 10.57 0.07
C PHE A 45 -11.32 11.44 1.15
N VAL A 46 -10.58 11.70 2.24
CA VAL A 46 -11.07 12.56 3.32
C VAL A 46 -11.27 13.99 2.83
N ALA A 47 -10.35 14.52 2.02
CA ALA A 47 -10.44 15.89 1.51
C ALA A 47 -11.59 16.09 0.50
N ASN A 48 -11.88 15.11 -0.35
CA ASN A 48 -12.76 15.31 -1.52
C ASN A 48 -14.08 14.53 -1.45
N VAL A 49 -14.10 13.37 -0.79
CA VAL A 49 -15.25 12.45 -0.78
C VAL A 49 -15.98 12.45 0.56
N HIS A 50 -15.26 12.70 1.66
CA HIS A 50 -15.83 12.79 3.00
C HIS A 50 -15.57 14.16 3.69
N PRO A 51 -15.93 15.29 3.05
CA PRO A 51 -15.53 16.63 3.49
C PRO A 51 -16.11 17.07 4.84
N GLN A 52 -17.05 16.31 5.42
CA GLN A 52 -17.62 16.60 6.74
C GLN A 52 -16.64 16.30 7.89
N VAL A 53 -15.54 15.59 7.62
CA VAL A 53 -14.51 15.23 8.61
C VAL A 53 -13.13 15.46 8.01
N PRO A 54 -12.72 16.71 7.73
CA PRO A 54 -11.41 16.99 7.15
C PRO A 54 -10.30 16.54 8.12
N LEU A 55 -9.17 16.10 7.55
CA LEU A 55 -7.98 15.80 8.35
C LEU A 55 -7.51 17.07 9.05
N THR A 56 -7.24 16.97 10.36
CA THR A 56 -6.65 18.08 11.09
C THR A 56 -5.18 18.27 10.70
N PRO A 57 -4.58 19.46 10.92
CA PRO A 57 -3.15 19.67 10.68
C PRO A 57 -2.26 18.73 11.49
N GLU A 58 -2.72 18.28 12.66
CA GLU A 58 -2.03 17.29 13.49
C GLU A 58 -2.06 15.90 12.82
N GLN A 59 -3.22 15.47 12.31
CA GLN A 59 -3.34 14.20 11.59
C GLN A 59 -2.49 14.16 10.31
N LEU A 60 -2.45 15.26 9.57
CA LEU A 60 -1.59 15.36 8.37
C LEU A 60 -0.11 15.24 8.73
N ARG A 61 0.32 15.90 9.82
CA ARG A 61 1.70 15.80 10.32
C ARG A 61 2.02 14.38 10.78
N ASP A 62 1.09 13.70 11.41
CA ASP A 62 1.30 12.34 11.92
C ASP A 62 1.20 11.26 10.83
N LEU A 63 0.52 11.54 9.71
CA LEU A 63 0.49 10.70 8.52
C LEU A 63 1.78 10.79 7.71
N GLU A 64 2.42 11.96 7.66
CA GLU A 64 3.60 12.21 6.82
C GLU A 64 4.74 11.18 7.01
N PRO A 65 5.12 10.78 8.24
CA PRO A 65 6.15 9.76 8.44
C PRO A 65 5.75 8.37 7.95
N LEU A 66 4.45 8.08 7.78
CA LEU A 66 3.97 6.76 7.34
C LEU A 66 4.20 6.52 5.84
N TYR A 67 4.47 7.58 5.06
CA TYR A 67 4.83 7.45 3.64
C TYR A 67 6.16 6.73 3.42
N GLU A 68 7.08 6.87 4.37
CA GLU A 68 8.42 6.29 4.29
C GLU A 68 8.47 4.92 4.95
N VAL A 69 8.34 3.88 4.13
CA VAL A 69 8.34 2.49 4.59
C VAL A 69 9.77 1.99 4.75
N THR A 70 10.16 1.80 6.01
CA THR A 70 11.47 1.25 6.41
C THR A 70 11.57 -0.25 6.17
N GLU A 71 12.77 -0.81 6.28
CA GLU A 71 12.99 -2.26 6.17
C GLU A 71 12.24 -3.06 7.25
N GLU A 72 12.17 -2.54 8.48
CA GLU A 72 11.41 -3.15 9.57
C GLU A 72 9.91 -3.18 9.25
N ASN A 73 9.39 -2.11 8.64
CA ASN A 73 8.00 -2.06 8.20
C ASN A 73 7.70 -3.10 7.12
N LEU A 74 8.60 -3.29 6.17
CA LEU A 74 8.45 -4.33 5.14
C LEU A 74 8.42 -5.73 5.74
N GLN A 75 9.31 -6.02 6.70
CA GLN A 75 9.28 -7.30 7.41
C GLN A 75 7.94 -7.53 8.10
N ARG A 76 7.34 -6.47 8.69
CA ARG A 76 6.00 -6.56 9.26
C ARG A 76 4.94 -6.85 8.20
N ILE A 77 4.97 -6.16 7.06
CA ILE A 77 4.03 -6.38 5.96
C ILE A 77 4.14 -7.82 5.45
N PHE A 78 5.35 -8.32 5.17
CA PHE A 78 5.56 -9.71 4.74
C PHE A 78 5.13 -10.74 5.79
N ALA A 79 5.27 -10.44 7.08
CA ALA A 79 4.78 -11.31 8.15
C ALA A 79 3.24 -11.39 8.14
N ILE A 80 2.55 -10.28 7.89
CA ILE A 80 1.09 -10.26 7.73
C ILE A 80 0.70 -10.99 6.44
N GLU A 81 1.40 -10.76 5.33
CA GLU A 81 1.15 -11.43 4.05
C GLU A 81 1.24 -12.95 4.18
N LYS A 82 2.20 -13.45 4.95
CA LYS A 82 2.31 -14.89 5.24
C LYS A 82 1.09 -15.45 5.97
N GLN A 83 0.39 -14.64 6.75
CA GLN A 83 -0.83 -15.03 7.47
C GLN A 83 -2.08 -14.88 6.58
N THR A 84 -2.16 -13.83 5.77
CA THR A 84 -3.31 -13.54 4.91
C THR A 84 -3.27 -14.27 3.58
N ASN A 85 -2.09 -14.70 3.15
CA ASN A 85 -1.79 -15.18 1.80
C ASN A 85 -2.28 -14.22 0.70
N HIS A 86 -2.21 -12.91 0.98
CA HIS A 86 -2.66 -11.86 0.08
C HIS A 86 -1.94 -10.54 0.40
N ASP A 87 -1.14 -10.08 -0.55
CA ASP A 87 -0.31 -8.87 -0.51
C ASP A 87 -1.11 -7.60 -0.19
N VAL A 88 -2.23 -7.36 -0.90
CA VAL A 88 -3.00 -6.14 -0.69
C VAL A 88 -3.69 -6.12 0.68
N LYS A 89 -4.16 -7.28 1.16
CA LYS A 89 -4.65 -7.39 2.55
C LYS A 89 -3.56 -7.18 3.57
N ALA A 90 -2.33 -7.58 3.28
CA ALA A 90 -1.21 -7.32 4.17
C ALA A 90 -0.94 -5.82 4.33
N VAL A 91 -0.99 -5.06 3.24
CA VAL A 91 -0.87 -3.59 3.25
C VAL A 91 -2.02 -2.95 4.02
N GLU A 92 -3.26 -3.39 3.81
CA GLU A 92 -4.43 -2.91 4.56
C GLU A 92 -4.25 -3.05 6.07
N TYR A 93 -3.90 -4.26 6.51
CA TYR A 93 -3.71 -4.55 7.92
C TYR A 93 -2.52 -3.80 8.50
N TYR A 94 -1.42 -3.68 7.75
CA TYR A 94 -0.27 -2.89 8.16
C TYR A 94 -0.65 -1.42 8.39
N ILE A 95 -1.33 -0.78 7.42
CA ILE A 95 -1.75 0.62 7.55
C ILE A 95 -2.68 0.78 8.77
N ARG A 96 -3.63 -0.14 8.95
CA ARG A 96 -4.53 -0.13 10.11
C ARG A 96 -3.76 -0.20 11.43
N GLU A 97 -2.77 -1.08 11.55
CA GLU A 97 -1.89 -1.16 12.72
C GLU A 97 -1.14 0.15 12.97
N ARG A 98 -0.65 0.81 11.92
CA ARG A 98 0.07 2.09 12.04
C ARG A 98 -0.83 3.23 12.50
N LEU A 99 -2.06 3.32 12.00
CA LEU A 99 -3.02 4.34 12.39
C LEU A 99 -3.55 4.12 13.82
N GLU A 100 -3.74 2.87 14.23
CA GLU A 100 -4.17 2.54 15.60
C GLU A 100 -3.09 2.87 16.63
N ALA A 101 -1.82 2.74 16.27
CA ALA A 101 -0.70 3.09 17.14
C ALA A 101 -0.55 4.61 17.39
N ILE A 102 -1.21 5.46 16.60
CA ILE A 102 -1.09 6.91 16.69
C ILE A 102 -2.44 7.49 17.15
N PRO A 103 -2.53 8.08 18.37
CA PRO A 103 -3.80 8.51 18.94
C PRO A 103 -4.60 9.48 18.07
N SER A 104 -3.96 10.45 17.42
CA SER A 104 -4.61 11.43 16.54
C SER A 104 -5.25 10.77 15.31
N LEU A 105 -4.66 9.67 14.82
CA LEU A 105 -5.08 8.95 13.61
C LEU A 105 -6.08 7.83 13.90
N SER A 106 -6.22 7.40 15.16
CA SER A 106 -7.17 6.34 15.55
C SER A 106 -8.62 6.63 15.13
N SER A 107 -9.01 7.91 15.06
CA SER A 107 -10.32 8.34 14.55
C SER A 107 -10.57 8.00 13.07
N LEU A 108 -9.50 7.76 12.30
CA LEU A 108 -9.56 7.37 10.90
C LEU A 108 -9.83 5.86 10.71
N LEU A 109 -9.67 5.03 11.75
CA LEU A 109 -9.90 3.58 11.68
C LEU A 109 -11.33 3.18 11.31
N GLY A 110 -12.30 4.03 11.67
CA GLY A 110 -13.71 3.84 11.31
C GLY A 110 -14.00 4.17 9.84
N MET A 111 -13.11 4.90 9.18
CA MET A 111 -13.18 5.08 7.74
C MET A 111 -12.59 3.81 7.13
N ARG A 112 -13.39 3.04 6.39
CA ARG A 112 -12.83 1.93 5.60
C ARG A 112 -11.82 2.53 4.64
N ILE A 113 -10.53 2.39 4.97
CA ILE A 113 -9.39 2.91 4.18
C ILE A 113 -9.36 2.20 2.82
N LEU A 114 -9.86 0.96 2.78
CA LEU A 114 -10.24 0.25 1.57
C LEU A 114 -11.76 0.08 1.47
N PRO A 115 -12.49 1.07 0.92
CA PRO A 115 -13.77 0.77 0.29
C PRO A 115 -13.53 -0.02 -1.00
N PHE A 116 -12.38 0.21 -1.66
CA PHE A 116 -12.18 -0.11 -3.07
C PHE A 116 -12.11 -1.60 -3.36
N LEU A 117 -11.32 -2.41 -2.64
CA LEU A 117 -11.14 -3.83 -3.02
C LEU A 117 -12.27 -4.76 -2.57
N GLN A 118 -12.98 -4.42 -1.50
CA GLN A 118 -14.13 -5.20 -1.04
C GLN A 118 -15.45 -4.83 -1.73
N GLU A 119 -15.62 -3.59 -2.21
CA GLU A 119 -16.84 -3.20 -2.93
C GLU A 119 -16.77 -3.50 -4.44
N LEU A 120 -15.60 -3.80 -4.98
CA LEU A 120 -15.47 -4.25 -6.38
C LEU A 120 -16.01 -5.67 -6.63
N THR A 121 -16.20 -6.48 -5.59
CA THR A 121 -16.93 -7.76 -5.68
C THR A 121 -18.44 -7.59 -5.46
N GLY A 122 -18.88 -6.44 -4.95
CA GLY A 122 -20.27 -6.07 -4.72
C GLY A 122 -20.81 -5.18 -5.83
N SER A 123 -21.55 -5.77 -6.78
CA SER A 123 -22.25 -5.04 -7.84
C SER A 123 -23.05 -3.84 -7.32
N GLN A 124 -23.07 -2.75 -8.12
CA GLN A 124 -24.04 -1.64 -8.17
C GLN A 124 -23.59 -0.27 -7.59
N GLN A 125 -22.73 0.53 -8.25
CA GLN A 125 -22.94 2.00 -8.41
C GLN A 125 -22.18 2.60 -9.64
N PRO A 126 -22.75 3.57 -10.38
CA PRO A 126 -22.19 4.10 -11.64
C PRO A 126 -21.03 5.09 -11.50
N GLN A 127 -20.86 5.78 -10.37
CA GLN A 127 -19.71 6.68 -10.13
C GLN A 127 -18.37 5.93 -9.96
N GLN A 128 -18.42 4.59 -9.84
CA GLN A 128 -17.28 3.70 -9.63
C GLN A 128 -16.40 3.49 -10.88
N HIS A 129 -16.88 3.86 -12.08
CA HIS A 129 -16.22 3.44 -13.33
C HIS A 129 -14.94 4.22 -13.67
N LEU A 130 -14.81 5.48 -13.22
CA LEU A 130 -13.62 6.30 -13.47
C LEU A 130 -12.47 5.98 -12.49
N ALA A 131 -12.81 5.67 -11.22
CA ALA A 131 -11.84 5.21 -10.23
C ALA A 131 -11.32 3.78 -10.53
N LYS A 132 -12.20 2.92 -11.07
CA LYS A 132 -11.83 1.60 -11.62
C LYS A 132 -10.69 1.66 -12.64
N ASN A 133 -10.74 2.60 -13.57
CA ASN A 133 -9.78 2.61 -14.68
C ASN A 133 -8.42 3.25 -14.34
N LEU A 134 -8.34 4.11 -13.32
CA LEU A 134 -7.08 4.79 -12.99
C LEU A 134 -6.19 3.96 -12.06
N LEU A 135 -6.77 3.16 -11.16
CA LEU A 135 -6.02 2.38 -10.16
C LEU A 135 -5.69 0.96 -10.64
N PHE A 136 -6.52 0.36 -11.50
CA PHE A 136 -6.26 -0.96 -12.09
C PHE A 136 -5.02 -0.99 -13.00
N ILE A 137 -4.55 0.17 -13.47
CA ILE A 137 -3.31 0.31 -14.25
C ILE A 137 -2.06 0.33 -13.33
N ILE A 138 -2.22 0.59 -12.03
CA ILE A 138 -1.13 0.69 -11.06
C ILE A 138 -1.01 -0.59 -10.21
N ILE A 139 -2.07 -1.41 -10.13
CA ILE A 139 -2.21 -2.46 -9.11
C ILE A 139 -2.20 -3.90 -9.67
N ASP A 140 -2.52 -4.12 -10.95
CA ASP A 140 -2.48 -5.42 -11.65
C ASP A 140 -1.69 -5.36 -12.98
#